data_AF-A0A1Y1LX63-F1
#
_entry.id   AF-A0A1Y1LX63-F1
#
_cell.length_a   1.000
_cell.length_b   1.000
_cell.length_c   1.000
_cell.angle_alpha   90.00
_cell.angle_beta   90.00
_cell.angle_gamma   90.00
#
_symmetry.space_group_name_H-M   'P 1'
#
loop_
_entity.id
_entity.type
_entity.pdbx_description
1 polymer ?
#
loop_
_entity_poly.entity_id
_entity_poly.type
_entity_poly.pdbx_seq_one_letter_code
_entity_poly.pdbx_strand_id
1 'polypeptide(L)'
;QFSQELGLASLGASDDDVEKLATLYFFTVEFGLCKQDGEMKVYGAGLLSSVAELRHAISSTDKIHRFDPDVTCKQECIITAYQNAYWYTDTFEEAKEKMRKFAEQIQRPFGVRYNPYTQSIEVLSNARKISDLVSELRGDICIINAALKKIGMRDSSLDLADLAQYLRSGLNSDCQETIDAISED
;
A
#
# COMPACT_ATOMS: atom_id res chain seq x y z
N GLN A 1 0.68 -6.84 4.02
CA GLN A 1 0.16 -6.20 2.79
C GLN A 1 1.07 -5.07 2.33
N PHE A 2 1.35 -4.05 3.15
CA PHE A 2 2.28 -2.96 2.81
C PHE A 2 3.62 -3.42 2.20
N SER A 3 4.38 -4.27 2.90
CA SER A 3 5.66 -4.77 2.40
C SER A 3 5.54 -5.61 1.13
N GLN A 4 4.38 -6.25 0.91
CA GLN A 4 4.10 -7.02 -0.29
C GLN A 4 3.82 -6.09 -1.48
N GLU A 5 3.05 -5.02 -1.29
CA GLU A 5 2.79 -4.02 -2.33
C GLU A 5 4.10 -3.39 -2.82
N LEU A 6 5.02 -3.09 -1.89
CA LEU A 6 6.39 -2.64 -2.21
C LEU A 6 7.17 -3.66 -3.05
N GLY A 7 7.15 -4.94 -2.66
CA GLY A 7 7.81 -6.00 -3.42
C GLY A 7 7.18 -6.26 -4.79
N LEU A 8 5.86 -6.09 -4.92
CA LEU A 8 5.18 -6.14 -6.21
C LEU A 8 5.49 -4.90 -7.06
N ALA A 9 5.71 -3.74 -6.41
CA ALA A 9 6.06 -2.49 -7.07
C ALA A 9 7.42 -2.54 -7.78
N SER A 10 8.37 -3.31 -7.25
CA SER A 10 9.72 -3.42 -7.82
C SER A 10 9.82 -4.38 -9.01
N LEU A 11 8.82 -5.26 -9.22
CA LEU A 11 8.86 -6.22 -10.31
C LEU A 11 8.74 -5.52 -11.68
N GLY A 12 9.82 -5.57 -12.46
CA GLY A 12 9.88 -4.95 -13.78
C GLY A 12 10.07 -3.43 -13.75
N ALA A 13 10.40 -2.85 -12.59
CA ALA A 13 10.77 -1.45 -12.46
C ALA A 13 12.23 -1.22 -12.90
N SER A 14 12.58 0.02 -13.20
CA SER A 14 13.96 0.43 -13.48
C SER A 14 14.83 0.36 -12.21
N ASP A 15 16.15 0.24 -12.34
CA ASP A 15 17.06 0.23 -11.18
C ASP A 15 16.89 1.51 -10.32
N ASP A 16 16.71 2.67 -10.97
CA ASP A 16 16.44 3.95 -10.29
C ASP A 16 15.15 3.91 -9.47
N ASP A 17 14.09 3.28 -9.98
CA ASP A 17 12.82 3.16 -9.24
C ASP A 17 12.89 2.10 -8.14
N VAL A 18 13.66 1.02 -8.35
CA VAL A 18 13.95 0.03 -7.31
C VAL A 18 14.73 0.69 -6.16
N GLU A 19 15.69 1.56 -6.44
CA GLU A 19 16.42 2.32 -5.42
C GLU A 19 15.48 3.23 -4.62
N LYS A 20 14.59 3.99 -5.30
CA LYS A 20 13.57 4.80 -4.63
C LYS A 20 12.67 3.96 -3.73
N LEU A 21 12.19 2.80 -4.22
CA LEU A 21 11.36 1.87 -3.44
C LEU A 21 12.12 1.29 -2.24
N ALA A 22 13.41 1.00 -2.39
CA ALA A 22 14.27 0.53 -1.30
C ALA A 22 14.43 1.62 -0.22
N THR A 23 14.64 2.87 -0.62
CA THR A 23 14.68 4.02 0.31
C THR A 23 13.35 4.18 1.04
N LEU A 24 12.22 4.05 0.34
CA LEU A 24 10.90 4.10 0.98
C LEU A 24 10.70 2.95 1.97
N TYR A 25 11.12 1.74 1.61
CA TYR A 25 11.10 0.59 2.53
C TYR A 25 11.95 0.86 3.78
N PHE A 26 13.16 1.40 3.60
CA PHE A 26 14.08 1.72 4.69
C PHE A 26 13.48 2.73 5.67
N PHE A 27 12.94 3.84 5.17
CA PHE A 27 12.37 4.88 6.01
C PHE A 27 10.96 4.60 6.56
N THR A 28 10.35 3.48 6.17
CA THR A 28 9.08 3.01 6.72
C THR A 28 9.29 1.74 7.54
N VAL A 29 9.59 0.62 6.90
CA VAL A 29 9.68 -0.69 7.57
C VAL A 29 10.88 -0.80 8.52
N GLU A 30 12.02 -0.18 8.20
CA GLU A 30 13.21 -0.25 9.06
C GLU A 30 13.27 0.87 10.10
N PHE A 31 12.99 2.12 9.70
CA PHE A 31 13.15 3.30 10.56
C PHE A 31 11.90 4.18 10.67
N GLY A 32 10.71 3.63 10.39
CA GLY A 32 9.45 4.37 10.43
C GLY A 32 8.84 4.52 11.83
N LEU A 33 8.07 5.61 11.96
CA LEU A 33 7.32 5.96 13.15
C LEU A 33 5.84 6.09 12.84
N CYS A 34 5.00 5.95 13.85
CA CYS A 34 3.57 6.19 13.73
C CYS A 34 3.06 7.07 14.85
N LYS A 35 1.94 7.74 14.61
CA LYS A 35 1.22 8.47 15.63
C LYS A 35 0.03 7.63 16.09
N GLN A 36 0.00 7.26 17.35
CA GLN A 36 -1.09 6.48 17.95
C GLN A 36 -1.65 7.24 19.15
N ASP A 37 -2.95 7.51 19.14
CA ASP A 37 -3.65 8.25 20.22
C ASP A 37 -3.01 9.61 20.55
N GLY A 38 -2.46 10.27 19.54
CA GLY A 38 -1.77 11.56 19.69
C GLY A 38 -0.30 11.44 20.10
N GLU A 39 0.17 10.26 20.47
CA GLU A 39 1.55 10.00 20.87
C GLU A 39 2.39 9.44 19.73
N MET A 40 3.67 9.83 19.69
CA MET A 40 4.64 9.25 18.77
C MET A 40 5.10 7.88 19.26
N LYS A 41 4.99 6.88 18.38
CA LYS A 41 5.45 5.51 18.59
C LYS A 41 6.37 5.11 17.45
N VAL A 42 7.20 4.10 17.70
CA VAL A 42 8.09 3.50 16.72
C VAL A 42 7.54 2.15 16.27
N TYR A 43 7.68 1.83 15.00
CA TYR A 43 7.38 0.50 14.48
C TYR A 43 8.50 -0.08 13.61
N GLY A 44 9.45 0.76 13.18
CA GLY A 44 10.57 0.33 12.35
C GLY A 44 11.42 -0.76 13.01
N ALA A 45 11.75 -1.81 12.26
CA ALA A 45 12.51 -2.95 12.76
C ALA A 45 13.92 -2.56 13.26
N GLY A 46 14.62 -1.67 12.54
CA GLY A 46 15.90 -1.09 12.95
C GLY A 46 15.80 -0.29 14.26
N LEU A 47 14.72 0.49 14.43
CA LEU A 47 14.48 1.23 15.68
C LEU A 47 14.16 0.29 16.85
N LEU A 48 13.34 -0.74 16.63
CA LEU A 48 12.94 -1.68 17.67
C LEU A 48 14.08 -2.63 18.09
N SER A 49 15.05 -2.87 17.20
CA SER A 49 16.21 -3.72 17.48
C SER A 49 17.40 -2.97 18.10
N SER A 50 17.45 -1.64 18.00
CA SER A 50 18.53 -0.81 18.53
C SER A 50 18.04 0.20 19.57
N VAL A 51 18.34 -0.07 20.85
CA VAL A 51 18.00 0.84 21.97
C VAL A 51 18.65 2.22 21.80
N ALA A 52 19.85 2.28 21.24
CA ALA A 52 20.57 3.54 21.01
C ALA A 52 19.88 4.39 19.94
N GLU A 53 19.53 3.78 18.81
CA GLU A 53 18.81 4.45 17.72
C GLU A 53 17.41 4.90 18.18
N LEU A 54 16.69 4.04 18.90
CA LEU A 54 15.39 4.36 19.45
C LEU A 54 15.41 5.62 20.32
N ARG A 55 16.40 5.74 21.21
CA ARG A 55 16.58 6.94 22.03
C ARG A 55 16.92 8.16 21.18
N HIS A 56 17.73 8.00 20.14
CA HIS A 56 18.06 9.09 19.22
C HIS A 56 16.81 9.59 18.47
N ALA A 57 16.01 8.68 17.91
CA ALA A 57 14.80 9.00 17.16
C ALA A 57 13.76 9.74 18.02
N ILE A 58 13.54 9.33 19.26
CA ILE A 58 12.55 9.96 20.16
C ILE A 58 13.06 11.32 20.70
N SER A 59 14.37 11.49 20.86
CA SER A 59 14.94 12.74 21.39
C SER A 59 15.15 13.83 20.33
N SER A 60 15.31 13.45 19.07
CA SER A 60 15.59 14.37 17.95
C SER A 60 14.30 14.75 17.22
N THR A 61 13.39 15.43 17.91
CA THR A 61 12.06 15.78 17.36
C THR A 61 12.12 16.73 16.16
N ASP A 62 13.22 17.47 16.01
CA ASP A 62 13.53 18.33 14.87
C ASP A 62 13.76 17.56 13.56
N LYS A 63 14.15 16.29 13.66
CA LYS A 63 14.41 15.40 12.52
C LYS A 63 13.19 14.55 12.11
N ILE A 64 12.06 14.70 12.81
CA ILE A 64 10.85 13.92 12.55
C ILE A 64 9.97 14.69 11.57
N HIS A 65 9.67 14.07 10.44
CA HIS A 65 8.87 14.64 9.36
C HIS A 65 7.67 13.76 9.05
N ARG A 66 6.61 14.36 8.50
CA ARG A 66 5.46 13.59 8.03
C ARG A 66 5.84 12.85 6.76
N PHE A 67 5.52 11.55 6.70
CA PHE A 67 5.84 10.70 5.57
C PHE A 67 5.21 11.22 4.27
N ASP A 68 6.07 11.44 3.30
CA ASP A 68 5.75 11.81 1.93
C ASP A 68 6.67 11.02 0.99
N PRO A 69 6.13 10.09 0.17
CA PRO A 69 6.96 9.27 -0.71
C PRO A 69 7.86 10.06 -1.66
N ASP A 70 7.39 11.20 -2.18
CA ASP A 70 8.09 12.00 -3.19
C ASP A 70 9.33 12.71 -2.63
N VAL A 71 9.34 12.93 -1.31
CA VAL A 71 10.45 13.50 -0.56
C VAL A 71 11.31 12.39 0.04
N THR A 72 10.67 11.40 0.65
CA THR A 72 11.34 10.31 1.38
C THR A 72 12.22 9.48 0.45
N CYS A 73 11.80 9.22 -0.80
CA CYS A 73 12.58 8.43 -1.74
C CYS A 73 13.94 9.05 -2.14
N LYS A 74 14.14 10.35 -1.87
CA LYS A 74 15.39 11.08 -2.12
C LYS A 74 16.30 11.15 -0.90
N GLN A 75 15.82 10.67 0.25
CA GLN A 75 16.56 10.75 1.50
C GLN A 75 17.72 9.73 1.50
N GLU A 76 18.90 10.17 1.93
CA GLU A 76 20.07 9.28 2.04
C GLU A 76 19.89 8.27 3.18
N CYS A 77 20.06 6.98 2.85
CA CYS A 77 20.04 5.87 3.80
C CYS A 77 21.42 5.71 4.47
N ILE A 78 21.51 5.99 5.77
CA ILE A 78 22.78 5.92 6.50
C ILE A 78 22.86 4.59 7.25
N ILE A 79 23.89 3.78 7.02
CA ILE A 79 24.03 2.46 7.66
C ILE A 79 24.97 2.51 8.87
N THR A 80 25.94 3.43 8.87
CA THR A 80 27.05 3.47 9.83
C THR A 80 26.84 4.40 11.02
N ALA A 81 25.78 5.21 10.99
CA ALA A 81 25.48 6.22 11.99
C ALA A 81 23.97 6.38 12.15
N TYR A 82 23.55 7.18 13.14
CA TYR A 82 22.14 7.49 13.37
C TYR A 82 21.52 8.20 12.18
N GLN A 83 20.22 7.96 11.94
CA GLN A 83 19.53 8.60 10.82
C GLN A 83 19.45 10.13 11.00
N ASN A 84 19.53 10.83 9.87
CA ASN A 84 19.40 12.28 9.82
C ASN A 84 17.95 12.76 9.74
N ALA A 85 17.04 11.88 9.32
CA ALA A 85 15.62 12.16 9.20
C ALA A 85 14.82 10.90 9.51
N TYR A 86 13.66 11.09 10.12
CA TYR A 86 12.72 10.04 10.44
C TYR A 86 11.33 10.42 9.95
N TRP A 87 10.54 9.43 9.52
CA TRP A 87 9.24 9.68 8.89
C TRP A 87 8.11 9.04 9.67
N TYR A 88 7.03 9.81 9.88
CA TYR A 88 5.84 9.32 10.57
C TYR A 88 4.56 9.37 9.76
N THR A 89 3.67 8.43 10.02
CA THR A 89 2.29 8.39 9.51
C THR A 89 1.27 8.36 10.63
N ASP A 90 0.09 8.93 10.42
CA ASP A 90 -0.98 8.88 11.43
C ASP A 90 -1.63 7.48 11.48
N THR A 91 -1.66 6.78 10.34
CA THR A 91 -2.15 5.38 10.27
C THR A 91 -1.34 4.57 9.27
N PHE A 92 -1.33 3.24 9.44
CA PHE A 92 -0.74 2.35 8.42
C PHE A 92 -1.51 2.37 7.09
N GLU A 93 -2.81 2.68 7.11
CA GLU A 93 -3.59 2.79 5.88
C GLU A 93 -3.18 4.05 5.09
N GLU A 94 -2.88 5.17 5.74
CA GLU A 94 -2.30 6.35 5.10
C GLU A 94 -0.96 6.02 4.42
N ALA A 95 -0.09 5.30 5.13
CA ALA A 95 1.21 4.88 4.60
C ALA A 95 1.03 4.03 3.32
N LYS A 96 0.12 3.05 3.40
CA LYS A 96 -0.21 2.13 2.32
C LYS A 96 -0.78 2.84 1.10
N GLU A 97 -1.73 3.75 1.31
CA GLU A 97 -2.34 4.52 0.23
C GLU A 97 -1.32 5.43 -0.47
N LYS A 98 -0.49 6.14 0.30
CA LYS A 98 0.60 6.96 -0.26
C LYS A 98 1.58 6.13 -1.09
N MET A 99 1.94 4.95 -0.60
CA MET A 99 2.83 4.04 -1.32
C MET A 99 2.21 3.47 -2.59
N ARG A 100 0.90 3.16 -2.56
CA ARG A 100 0.17 2.71 -3.75
C ARG A 100 0.21 3.77 -4.86
N LYS A 101 -0.12 5.02 -4.52
CA LYS A 101 -0.05 6.16 -5.45
C LYS A 101 1.35 6.38 -6.00
N PHE A 102 2.38 6.25 -5.16
CA PHE A 102 3.76 6.33 -5.63
C PHE A 102 4.11 5.18 -6.58
N ALA A 103 3.68 3.95 -6.26
CA ALA A 103 3.94 2.78 -7.10
C ALA A 103 3.26 2.82 -8.47
N GLU A 104 2.14 3.55 -8.60
CA GLU A 104 1.45 3.81 -9.87
C GLU A 104 2.24 4.74 -10.80
N GLN A 105 3.08 5.63 -10.25
CA GLN A 105 3.95 6.50 -11.05
C GLN A 105 5.12 5.73 -11.68
N ILE A 106 5.45 4.55 -11.14
CA ILE A 106 6.54 3.70 -11.63
C ILE A 106 6.14 3.06 -12.95
N GLN A 107 6.81 3.49 -14.02
CA GLN A 107 6.56 3.03 -15.38
C GLN A 107 6.83 1.54 -15.51
N ARG A 108 5.79 0.75 -15.78
CA ARG A 108 5.89 -0.70 -15.97
C ARG A 108 5.06 -1.17 -17.15
N PRO A 109 5.59 -2.10 -17.98
CA PRO A 109 4.90 -2.54 -19.19
C PRO A 109 3.74 -3.52 -18.93
N PHE A 110 3.51 -3.93 -17.68
CA PHE A 110 2.47 -4.88 -17.31
C PHE A 110 2.03 -4.73 -15.84
N GLY A 111 0.79 -5.13 -15.55
CA GLY A 111 0.33 -5.31 -14.17
C GLY A 111 0.76 -6.66 -13.60
N VAL A 112 0.92 -6.74 -12.28
CA VAL A 112 1.23 -7.98 -11.57
C VAL A 112 0.24 -8.23 -10.45
N ARG A 113 -0.14 -9.50 -10.24
CA ARG A 113 -0.94 -9.97 -9.10
C ARG A 113 -0.19 -11.09 -8.39
N TYR A 114 -0.21 -11.08 -7.06
CA TYR A 114 0.22 -12.24 -6.28
C TYR A 114 -0.95 -13.23 -6.14
N ASN A 115 -0.73 -14.49 -6.52
CA ASN A 115 -1.67 -15.57 -6.28
C ASN A 115 -1.29 -16.31 -4.99
N PRO A 116 -2.08 -16.21 -3.90
CA PRO A 116 -1.76 -16.83 -2.62
C PRO A 116 -1.91 -18.36 -2.62
N TYR A 117 -2.72 -18.93 -3.52
CA TYR A 117 -2.95 -20.38 -3.59
C TYR A 117 -1.75 -21.11 -4.22
N THR A 118 -1.12 -20.49 -5.21
CA THR A 118 0.04 -21.06 -5.92
C THR A 118 1.37 -20.45 -5.49
N GLN A 119 1.34 -19.43 -4.61
CA GLN A 119 2.51 -18.66 -4.19
C GLN A 119 3.31 -18.11 -5.38
N SER A 120 2.61 -17.66 -6.43
CA SER A 120 3.22 -17.22 -7.69
C SER A 120 2.79 -15.82 -8.09
N ILE A 121 3.54 -15.20 -8.99
CA ILE A 121 3.23 -13.89 -9.57
C ILE A 121 2.58 -14.10 -10.94
N GLU A 122 1.36 -13.58 -11.09
CA GLU A 122 0.62 -13.58 -12.33
C GLU A 122 0.78 -12.23 -13.04
N VAL A 123 1.36 -12.26 -14.24
CA VAL A 123 1.50 -11.06 -15.08
C VAL A 123 0.21 -10.84 -15.87
N LEU A 124 -0.48 -9.74 -15.56
CA LEU A 124 -1.69 -9.24 -16.23
C LEU A 124 -1.31 -8.56 -17.55
N SER A 125 -1.01 -9.41 -18.54
CA SER A 125 -0.41 -9.02 -19.83
C SER A 125 -1.43 -8.96 -20.98
N ASN A 126 -2.65 -9.47 -20.78
CA ASN A 126 -3.65 -9.51 -21.84
C ASN A 126 -5.09 -9.57 -21.27
N ALA A 127 -6.05 -9.23 -22.13
CA ALA A 127 -7.46 -9.18 -21.78
C ALA A 127 -8.04 -10.51 -21.25
N ARG A 128 -7.50 -11.67 -21.69
CA ARG A 128 -7.97 -12.98 -21.18
C ARG A 128 -7.62 -13.16 -19.71
N LYS A 129 -6.36 -12.93 -19.34
CA LYS A 129 -5.92 -13.01 -17.92
C LYS A 129 -6.67 -12.02 -17.03
N ILE A 130 -6.94 -10.82 -17.54
CA ILE A 130 -7.74 -9.82 -16.83
C ILE A 130 -9.18 -10.32 -16.67
N SER A 131 -9.79 -10.90 -17.71
CA SER A 131 -11.13 -11.47 -17.65
C SER A 131 -11.24 -12.64 -16.68
N ASP A 132 -10.23 -13.51 -16.62
CA ASP A 132 -10.20 -14.63 -15.67
C ASP A 132 -10.19 -14.12 -14.23
N LEU A 133 -9.38 -13.08 -13.95
CA LEU A 133 -9.34 -12.40 -12.66
C LEU A 133 -10.68 -11.74 -12.30
N VAL A 134 -11.30 -11.03 -13.24
CA VAL A 134 -12.62 -10.42 -13.04
C VAL A 134 -13.68 -11.47 -12.73
N SER A 135 -13.61 -12.63 -13.38
CA SER A 135 -14.51 -13.75 -13.09
C SER A 135 -14.30 -14.32 -11.69
N GLU A 136 -13.05 -14.43 -11.23
CA GLU A 136 -12.70 -14.85 -9.86
C GLU A 136 -13.27 -13.87 -8.82
N LEU A 137 -13.01 -12.57 -8.99
CA LEU A 137 -13.53 -11.51 -8.11
C LEU A 137 -15.05 -11.47 -8.09
N ARG A 138 -15.72 -11.71 -9.22
CA ARG A 138 -17.17 -11.84 -9.28
C ARG A 138 -17.68 -13.01 -8.44
N GLY A 139 -16.95 -14.12 -8.39
CA GLY A 139 -17.21 -15.25 -7.51
C GLY A 139 -17.17 -14.85 -6.03
N ASP A 140 -16.12 -14.14 -5.62
CA ASP A 140 -15.97 -13.66 -4.25
C ASP A 140 -17.09 -12.68 -3.85
N ILE A 141 -17.44 -11.75 -4.74
CA ILE A 141 -18.58 -10.84 -4.54
C ILE A 141 -19.90 -11.62 -4.39
N CYS A 142 -20.09 -12.72 -5.12
CA CYS A 142 -21.25 -13.58 -4.94
C CYS A 142 -21.27 -14.24 -3.56
N ILE A 143 -20.13 -14.69 -3.05
CA ILE A 143 -20.00 -15.26 -1.69
C ILE A 143 -20.34 -14.20 -0.64
N ILE A 144 -19.81 -12.99 -0.78
CA ILE A 144 -20.10 -11.85 0.12
C ILE A 144 -21.61 -11.56 0.11
N ASN A 145 -22.23 -11.47 -1.08
CA ASN A 145 -23.68 -11.24 -1.20
C ASN A 145 -24.51 -12.36 -0.56
N ALA A 146 -24.10 -13.62 -0.68
CA ALA A 146 -24.79 -14.74 -0.05
C ALA A 146 -24.67 -14.70 1.49
N ALA A 147 -23.50 -14.33 2.01
CA ALA A 147 -23.28 -14.13 3.44
C ALA A 147 -24.12 -12.95 3.98
N LEU A 148 -24.13 -11.82 3.27
CA LEU A 148 -24.94 -10.66 3.62
C LEU A 148 -26.43 -10.98 3.67
N LYS A 149 -26.97 -11.74 2.70
CA LYS A 149 -28.38 -12.19 2.75
C LYS A 149 -28.66 -13.03 3.99
N LYS A 150 -27.77 -13.96 4.35
CA LYS A 150 -27.94 -14.82 5.54
C LYS A 150 -27.87 -14.03 6.84
N ILE A 151 -27.01 -13.01 6.91
CA ILE A 151 -26.86 -12.16 8.10
C ILE A 151 -27.98 -11.12 8.19
N GLY A 152 -28.38 -10.49 7.08
CA GLY A 152 -29.50 -9.55 7.03
C GLY A 152 -30.85 -10.19 7.35
N MET A 153 -30.98 -11.51 7.20
CA MET A 153 -32.12 -12.28 7.72
C MET A 153 -32.10 -12.46 9.26
N ARG A 154 -30.98 -12.16 9.92
CA ARG A 154 -30.77 -12.34 11.38
C ARG A 154 -30.60 -11.04 12.14
N ASP A 155 -30.16 -9.97 11.48
CA ASP A 155 -29.84 -8.70 12.13
C ASP A 155 -30.33 -7.51 11.28
N SER A 156 -31.42 -6.88 11.73
CA SER A 156 -32.06 -5.74 11.06
C SER A 156 -31.28 -4.43 11.19
N SER A 157 -30.12 -4.45 11.87
CA SER A 157 -29.28 -3.26 12.13
C SER A 157 -28.19 -3.01 11.09
N LEU A 158 -27.96 -3.95 10.17
CA LEU A 158 -26.97 -3.82 9.10
C LEU A 158 -27.54 -3.02 7.93
N ASP A 159 -27.02 -1.82 7.71
CA ASP A 159 -27.36 -1.01 6.55
C ASP A 159 -26.69 -1.56 5.28
N LEU A 160 -27.40 -2.45 4.60
CA LEU A 160 -26.99 -3.05 3.33
C LEU A 160 -26.72 -2.00 2.23
N ALA A 161 -27.26 -0.78 2.38
CA ALA A 161 -27.05 0.30 1.42
C ALA A 161 -25.61 0.84 1.48
N ASP A 162 -25.07 1.06 2.68
CA ASP A 162 -23.70 1.56 2.87
C ASP A 162 -22.68 0.58 2.32
N LEU A 163 -22.85 -0.72 2.58
CA LEU A 163 -21.89 -1.74 2.13
C LEU A 163 -21.92 -1.93 0.60
N ALA A 164 -23.12 -1.82 0.00
CA ALA A 164 -23.25 -1.78 -1.46
C ALA A 164 -22.66 -0.50 -2.07
N GLN A 165 -22.76 0.63 -1.37
CA GLN A 165 -22.13 1.89 -1.78
C GLN A 165 -20.61 1.82 -1.69
N TYR A 166 -20.05 1.21 -0.64
CA TYR A 166 -18.60 0.96 -0.52
C TYR A 166 -18.07 0.13 -1.70
N LEU A 167 -18.75 -0.99 -2.03
CA LEU A 167 -18.38 -1.83 -3.17
C LEU A 167 -18.46 -1.06 -4.51
N ARG A 168 -19.44 -0.16 -4.68
CA ARG A 168 -19.54 0.68 -5.89
C ARG A 168 -18.45 1.75 -5.93
N SER A 169 -18.14 2.39 -4.81
CA SER A 169 -17.13 3.45 -4.74
C SER A 169 -15.72 2.93 -5.04
N GLY A 170 -15.37 1.74 -4.52
CA GLY A 170 -14.06 1.13 -4.78
C GLY A 170 -13.88 0.60 -6.20
N LEU A 171 -14.95 0.43 -6.98
CA LEU A 171 -14.89 0.09 -8.41
C LEU A 171 -14.84 1.33 -9.31
N ASN A 172 -15.39 2.46 -8.85
CA ASN A 172 -15.56 3.67 -9.66
C ASN A 172 -14.45 4.72 -9.48
N SER A 173 -13.59 4.63 -8.46
CA SER A 173 -12.65 5.72 -8.14
C SER A 173 -11.57 5.94 -9.20
N ASP A 174 -11.17 4.94 -9.99
CA ASP A 174 -10.04 5.06 -10.92
C ASP A 174 -10.29 4.47 -12.33
N CYS A 175 -11.48 3.92 -12.60
CA CYS A 175 -11.78 3.33 -13.92
C CYS A 175 -12.23 4.36 -14.99
N GLN A 176 -12.68 5.55 -14.59
CA GLN A 176 -13.27 6.49 -15.55
C GLN A 176 -12.21 7.13 -16.47
N GLU A 177 -11.06 7.55 -15.93
CA GLU A 177 -9.98 8.15 -16.72
C GLU A 177 -9.34 7.15 -17.71
N THR A 178 -9.29 5.86 -17.36
CA THR A 178 -8.72 4.83 -18.24
C THR A 178 -9.67 4.45 -19.38
N ILE A 179 -10.98 4.47 -19.16
CA ILE A 179 -11.98 4.17 -20.20
C ILE A 179 -12.07 5.31 -21.22
N ASP A 180 -11.99 6.56 -20.76
CA ASP A 180 -12.05 7.72 -21.64
C ASP A 180 -10.80 7.77 -22.56
N ALA A 181 -9.61 7.43 -22.05
CA ALA A 181 -8.37 7.35 -22.84
C ALA A 181 -8.35 6.23 -23.89
N ILE A 182 -9.11 5.14 -23.70
CA ILE A 182 -9.21 4.03 -24.68
C ILE A 182 -10.25 4.33 -25.76
N SER A 183 -11.13 5.31 -25.54
CA SER A 183 -12.20 5.67 -26.47
C SER A 183 -11.83 6.74 -27.51
N GLU A 184 -10.63 7.34 -27.39
CA GLU A 184 -10.13 8.38 -28.30
C GLU A 184 -9.07 7.89 -29.32
N ASP A 185 -8.68 6.60 -29.30
CA ASP A 185 -7.77 5.98 -30.30
C ASP A 185 -8.51 5.09 -31.33
#